data_AF-A0A970Y5X5-F1
#
_entry.id   AF-A0A970Y5X5-F1
#
_cell.length_a   1.000
_cell.length_b   1.000
_cell.length_c   1.000
_cell.angle_alpha   90.00
_cell.angle_beta   90.00
_cell.angle_gamma   90.00
#
_symmetry.space_group_name_H-M   'P 1'
#
loop_
_entity.id
_entity.type
_entity.pdbx_description
1 polymer ?
#
loop_
_entity_poly.entity_id
_entity_poly.type
_entity_poly.pdbx_seq_one_letter_code
_entity_poly.pdbx_strand_id
1 'polypeptide(L)'
;MKRMWAWVITGCVVVLLLLPMPVAERFTSPTQDGQYLTNPARSYQFAFAATRASTEAKLGRSGRALEEAQRAMQSTPFTVTKVELLFFPQAQAYDYVSHSGQTLQADHVHEFAWEIWGLPADGVGVDDQPDVIGLLDYQTGELLASLAAND
;
A
#
# COMPACT_ATOMS: atom_id res chain seq x y z
N MET A 1 12.43 40.68 -19.78
CA MET A 1 11.17 40.31 -19.08
C MET A 1 10.56 38.99 -19.57
N LYS A 2 10.26 38.79 -20.86
CA LYS A 2 9.65 37.54 -21.38
C LYS A 2 10.42 36.24 -21.03
N ARG A 3 11.75 36.26 -21.08
CA ARG A 3 12.61 35.11 -20.71
C ARG A 3 12.54 34.75 -19.23
N MET A 4 12.40 35.74 -18.34
CA MET A 4 12.30 35.52 -16.89
C MET A 4 10.97 34.85 -16.53
N TRP A 5 9.87 35.32 -17.15
CA TRP A 5 8.56 34.68 -17.01
C TRP A 5 8.53 33.25 -17.54
N ALA A 6 9.22 32.98 -18.65
CA ALA A 6 9.35 31.61 -19.16
C ALA A 6 10.02 30.69 -18.13
N TRP A 7 11.11 31.12 -17.48
CA TRP A 7 11.77 30.33 -16.42
C TRP A 7 10.90 30.14 -15.19
N VAL A 8 10.14 31.16 -14.76
CA VAL A 8 9.20 31.05 -13.64
C VAL A 8 8.11 30.03 -13.96
N ILE A 9 7.51 30.11 -15.16
CA ILE A 9 6.48 29.17 -15.61
C ILE A 9 7.05 27.75 -15.67
N THR A 10 8.22 27.56 -16.28
CA THR A 10 8.89 26.26 -16.33
C THR A 10 9.15 25.71 -14.92
N GLY A 11 9.64 26.54 -14.00
CA GLY A 11 9.84 26.14 -12.60
C GLY A 11 8.55 25.69 -11.92
N CYS A 12 7.46 26.46 -12.06
CA CYS A 12 6.15 26.08 -11.54
C CYS A 12 5.65 24.77 -12.14
N VAL A 13 5.81 24.57 -13.46
CA VAL A 13 5.41 23.32 -14.13
C VAL A 13 6.21 22.15 -13.58
N VAL A 14 7.53 22.29 -13.41
CA VAL A 14 8.37 21.23 -12.84
C VAL A 14 7.95 20.90 -11.41
N VAL A 15 7.69 21.90 -10.56
CA VAL A 15 7.23 21.66 -9.19
C VAL A 15 5.89 20.92 -9.18
N LEU A 16 4.94 21.33 -10.02
CA LEU A 16 3.64 20.66 -10.13
C LEU A 16 3.78 19.22 -10.63
N LEU A 17 4.75 18.95 -11.51
CA LEU A 17 5.07 17.61 -12.02
C LEU A 17 5.65 16.66 -10.96
N LEU A 18 6.35 17.20 -9.96
CA LEU A 18 7.00 16.41 -8.93
C LEU A 18 6.16 16.25 -7.66
N LEU A 19 5.18 17.13 -7.45
CA LEU A 19 4.35 17.20 -6.22
C LEU A 19 3.64 15.89 -5.84
N PRO A 20 3.11 15.09 -6.77
CA PRO A 20 2.43 13.84 -6.43
C PRO A 20 3.35 12.74 -5.89
N MET A 21 4.67 12.81 -6.17
CA MET A 21 5.62 11.77 -5.74
C MET A 21 5.75 11.67 -4.22
N PRO A 22 6.10 12.73 -3.46
CA PRO A 22 6.22 12.64 -2.01
C PRO A 22 4.90 12.34 -1.31
N VAL A 23 3.77 12.66 -1.96
CA VAL A 23 2.45 12.29 -1.47
C VAL A 23 2.27 10.78 -1.59
N ALA A 24 2.50 10.21 -2.78
CA ALA A 24 2.37 8.78 -2.99
C ALA A 24 3.30 7.99 -2.05
N GLU A 25 4.61 8.30 -2.03
CA GLU A 25 5.59 7.64 -1.14
C GLU A 25 5.17 7.66 0.34
N ARG A 26 4.51 8.73 0.80
CA ARG A 26 4.07 8.83 2.20
C ARG A 26 2.83 8.00 2.53
N PHE A 27 1.95 7.81 1.55
CA PHE A 27 0.65 7.16 1.77
C PHE A 27 0.65 5.69 1.35
N THR A 28 1.64 5.26 0.58
CA THR A 28 1.77 3.87 0.14
C THR A 28 2.74 3.08 1.00
N SER A 29 2.66 1.76 0.89
CA SER A 29 3.45 0.86 1.70
C SER A 29 4.96 0.99 1.45
N PRO A 30 5.79 0.81 2.49
CA PRO A 30 7.24 0.69 2.38
C PRO A 30 7.72 -0.34 1.36
N THR A 31 6.91 -1.37 1.07
CA THR A 31 7.22 -2.37 0.02
C THR A 31 7.24 -1.78 -1.39
N GLN A 32 6.65 -0.59 -1.58
CA GLN A 32 6.62 0.15 -2.84
C GLN A 32 7.51 1.40 -2.83
N ASP A 33 8.33 1.60 -1.79
CA ASP A 33 9.20 2.77 -1.66
C ASP A 33 10.12 2.93 -2.89
N GLY A 34 10.28 4.18 -3.34
CA GLY A 34 11.13 4.55 -4.47
C GLY A 34 10.53 4.28 -5.85
N GLN A 35 9.41 3.55 -5.95
CA GLN A 35 8.72 3.32 -7.23
C GLN A 35 8.06 4.61 -7.77
N TYR A 36 7.71 5.54 -6.90
CA TYR A 36 7.03 6.78 -7.27
C TYR A 36 8.03 7.89 -7.64
N LEU A 37 9.22 7.88 -7.04
CA LEU A 37 10.34 8.74 -7.42
C LEU A 37 10.94 8.37 -8.77
N THR A 38 11.02 7.08 -9.08
CA THR A 38 11.58 6.58 -10.34
C THR A 38 10.58 6.62 -11.50
N ASN A 39 9.27 6.63 -11.21
CA ASN A 39 8.22 6.72 -12.22
C ASN A 39 7.17 7.79 -11.88
N PRO A 40 7.36 9.05 -12.34
CA PRO A 40 6.42 10.15 -12.12
C PRO A 40 4.98 9.85 -12.55
N ALA A 41 4.81 9.08 -13.63
CA ALA A 41 3.48 8.75 -14.15
C ALA A 41 2.69 7.88 -13.16
N ARG A 42 3.36 6.99 -12.41
CA ARG A 42 2.74 6.17 -11.36
C ARG A 42 2.14 7.04 -10.26
N SER A 43 2.85 8.08 -9.84
CA SER A 43 2.39 9.03 -8.81
C SER A 43 1.14 9.80 -9.22
N TYR A 44 1.02 10.13 -10.51
CA TYR A 44 -0.19 10.73 -11.07
C TYR A 44 -1.36 9.75 -11.14
N GLN A 45 -1.10 8.52 -11.54
CA GLN A 45 -2.12 7.47 -11.55
C GLN A 45 -2.65 7.22 -10.14
N PHE A 46 -1.76 7.18 -9.14
CA PHE A 46 -2.13 7.11 -7.72
C PHE A 46 -3.06 8.27 -7.33
N ALA A 47 -2.66 9.51 -7.61
CA ALA A 47 -3.47 10.68 -7.27
C ALA A 47 -4.87 10.63 -7.93
N PHE A 48 -4.94 10.21 -9.19
CA PHE A 48 -6.20 10.09 -9.93
C PHE A 48 -7.04 8.88 -9.48
N ALA A 49 -6.41 7.80 -9.04
CA ALA A 49 -7.09 6.66 -8.45
C ALA A 49 -7.65 7.01 -7.06
N ALA A 50 -6.87 7.71 -6.23
CA ALA A 50 -7.26 8.12 -4.89
C ALA A 50 -8.47 9.08 -4.91
N THR A 51 -8.54 10.00 -5.90
CA THR A 51 -9.73 10.87 -6.05
C THR A 51 -10.98 10.07 -6.43
N ARG A 52 -10.86 9.07 -7.31
CA ARG A 52 -11.96 8.19 -7.73
C ARG A 52 -12.42 7.23 -6.62
N ALA A 53 -11.49 6.65 -5.88
CA ALA A 53 -11.74 5.67 -4.83
C ALA A 53 -12.41 6.26 -3.57
N SER A 54 -12.32 7.58 -3.37
CA SER A 54 -12.71 8.26 -2.13
C SER A 54 -14.20 8.19 -1.76
N THR A 55 -15.09 7.78 -2.69
CA THR A 55 -16.54 7.95 -2.50
C THR A 55 -17.29 6.68 -2.07
N GLU A 56 -16.78 5.47 -2.37
CA GLU A 56 -17.53 4.22 -2.17
C GLU A 56 -16.76 3.06 -1.50
N ALA A 57 -15.46 3.21 -1.24
CA ALA A 57 -14.66 2.11 -0.71
C ALA A 57 -14.94 1.82 0.77
N LYS A 58 -15.16 0.54 1.10
CA LYS A 58 -15.40 0.07 2.48
C LYS A 58 -14.23 0.39 3.40
N LEU A 59 -13.00 0.19 2.91
CA LEU A 59 -11.76 0.43 3.63
C LEU A 59 -11.04 1.70 3.18
N GLY A 60 -11.76 2.77 2.83
CA GLY A 60 -11.17 4.04 2.40
C GLY A 60 -10.37 4.81 3.47
N ARG A 61 -10.30 4.30 4.71
CA ARG A 61 -9.54 4.88 5.82
C ARG A 61 -8.72 3.79 6.51
N SER A 62 -7.46 4.10 6.81
CA SER A 62 -6.53 3.19 7.48
C SER A 62 -7.05 2.66 8.82
N GLY A 63 -7.78 3.47 9.60
CA GLY A 63 -8.36 3.01 10.87
C GLY A 63 -9.38 1.87 10.70
N ARG A 64 -10.27 1.97 9.70
CA ARG A 64 -11.23 0.88 9.40
C ARG A 64 -10.54 -0.34 8.82
N ALA A 65 -9.51 -0.12 7.98
CA ALA A 65 -8.70 -1.20 7.45
C ALA A 65 -7.97 -1.95 8.56
N LEU A 66 -7.45 -1.25 9.57
CA LEU A 66 -6.81 -1.87 10.73
C LEU A 66 -7.80 -2.67 11.58
N GLU A 67 -8.98 -2.12 11.85
CA GLU A 67 -10.04 -2.85 12.58
C GLU A 67 -10.47 -4.13 11.83
N GLU A 68 -10.63 -4.06 10.52
CA GLU A 68 -10.98 -5.22 9.70
C GLU A 68 -9.84 -6.23 9.63
N ALA A 69 -8.58 -5.77 9.51
CA ALA A 69 -7.40 -6.62 9.55
C ALA A 69 -7.28 -7.37 10.87
N GLN A 70 -7.47 -6.68 12.00
CA GLN A 70 -7.51 -7.29 13.32
C GLN A 70 -8.61 -8.34 13.41
N ARG A 71 -9.81 -8.06 12.88
CA ARG A 71 -10.91 -9.03 12.84
C ARG A 71 -10.57 -10.25 11.98
N ALA A 72 -10.03 -10.05 10.78
CA ALA A 72 -9.67 -11.13 9.87
C ALA A 72 -8.56 -12.03 10.45
N MET A 73 -7.62 -11.44 11.18
CA MET A 73 -6.45 -12.14 11.74
C MET A 73 -6.64 -12.66 13.17
N GLN A 74 -7.80 -12.46 13.80
CA GLN A 74 -8.06 -12.85 15.21
C GLN A 74 -7.80 -14.33 15.53
N SER A 75 -7.93 -15.21 14.52
CA SER A 75 -7.73 -16.66 14.67
C SER A 75 -6.35 -17.15 14.23
N THR A 76 -5.46 -16.23 13.82
CA THR A 76 -4.13 -16.54 13.31
C THR A 76 -3.07 -16.40 14.41
N PRO A 77 -1.88 -17.02 14.26
CA PRO A 77 -0.79 -16.86 15.22
C PRO A 77 -0.09 -15.50 15.10
N PHE A 78 -0.74 -14.47 14.58
CA PHE A 78 -0.15 -13.14 14.36
C PHE A 78 -0.93 -12.05 15.09
N THR A 79 -0.19 -11.07 15.60
CA THR A 79 -0.73 -9.81 16.11
C THR A 79 -0.55 -8.71 15.06
N VAL A 80 -1.67 -8.15 14.57
CA VAL A 80 -1.67 -7.04 13.62
C VAL A 80 -1.17 -5.77 14.32
N THR A 81 -0.16 -5.11 13.74
CA THR A 81 0.45 -3.90 14.28
C THR A 81 0.07 -2.65 13.47
N LYS A 82 -0.02 -2.77 12.15
CA LYS A 82 -0.42 -1.67 11.25
C LYS A 82 -0.95 -2.20 9.92
N VAL A 83 -1.51 -1.28 9.14
CA VAL A 83 -1.87 -1.54 7.74
C VAL A 83 -1.30 -0.45 6.85
N GLU A 84 -0.82 -0.82 5.67
CA GLU A 84 -0.19 0.09 4.72
C GLU A 84 -0.86 -0.06 3.34
N LEU A 85 -1.02 1.04 2.61
CA LEU A 85 -1.76 1.01 1.34
C LEU A 85 -0.85 0.58 0.20
N LEU A 86 -1.25 -0.45 -0.55
CA LEU A 86 -0.68 -0.73 -1.86
C LEU A 86 -1.48 -0.04 -2.95
N PHE A 87 -0.76 0.47 -3.94
CA PHE A 87 -1.36 0.97 -5.18
C PHE A 87 -0.82 0.20 -6.39
N PHE A 88 -1.73 -0.20 -7.26
CA PHE A 88 -1.45 -0.85 -8.52
C PHE A 88 -2.11 -0.07 -9.66
N PRO A 89 -1.37 0.38 -10.70
CA PRO A 89 -1.97 1.09 -11.83
C PRO A 89 -3.03 0.31 -12.60
N GLN A 90 -2.96 -1.02 -12.50
CA GLN A 90 -3.85 -1.97 -13.14
C GLN A 90 -3.92 -3.21 -12.27
N ALA A 91 -5.02 -3.97 -12.37
CA ALA A 91 -5.17 -5.20 -11.62
C ALA A 91 -4.06 -6.20 -11.99
N GLN A 92 -3.43 -6.79 -10.98
CA GLN A 92 -2.29 -7.68 -11.17
C GLN A 92 -2.16 -8.66 -9.99
N ALA A 93 -1.36 -9.71 -10.21
CA ALA A 93 -0.93 -10.58 -9.13
C ALA A 93 0.04 -9.82 -8.20
N TYR A 94 0.05 -10.23 -6.93
CA TYR A 94 0.96 -9.72 -5.91
C TYR A 94 1.64 -10.89 -5.21
N ASP A 95 2.96 -10.90 -5.26
CA ASP A 95 3.82 -11.85 -4.57
C ASP A 95 4.71 -11.09 -3.59
N TYR A 96 4.70 -11.52 -2.33
CA TYR A 96 5.59 -11.01 -1.29
C TYR A 96 6.29 -12.17 -0.59
N VAL A 97 7.58 -12.04 -0.35
CA VAL A 97 8.37 -13.01 0.41
C VAL A 97 8.68 -12.39 1.77
N SER A 98 8.17 -12.99 2.83
CA SER A 98 8.42 -12.58 4.20
C SER A 98 9.90 -12.73 4.57
N HIS A 99 10.33 -12.09 5.65
CA HIS A 99 11.67 -12.27 6.20
C HIS A 99 11.94 -13.72 6.65
N SER A 100 10.88 -14.46 7.01
CA SER A 100 10.96 -15.90 7.31
C SER A 100 11.06 -16.79 6.06
N GLY A 101 10.95 -16.21 4.86
CA GLY A 101 10.99 -16.93 3.58
C GLY A 101 9.66 -17.52 3.13
N GLN A 102 8.56 -17.28 3.87
CA GLN A 102 7.22 -17.67 3.44
C GLN A 102 6.72 -16.75 2.35
N THR A 103 5.97 -17.29 1.39
CA THR A 103 5.42 -16.49 0.29
C THR A 103 3.95 -16.20 0.53
N LEU A 104 3.58 -14.92 0.45
CA LEU A 104 2.22 -14.42 0.40
C LEU A 104 1.87 -14.15 -1.07
N GLN A 105 0.85 -14.82 -1.59
CA GLN A 105 0.43 -14.69 -2.99
C GLN A 105 -1.04 -14.29 -3.07
N ALA A 106 -1.34 -13.31 -3.91
CA ALA A 106 -2.70 -12.92 -4.28
C ALA A 106 -2.81 -12.82 -5.81
N ASP A 107 -3.69 -13.62 -6.41
CA ASP A 107 -3.81 -13.72 -7.87
C ASP A 107 -4.38 -12.45 -8.53
N HIS A 108 -5.28 -11.77 -7.83
CA HIS A 108 -6.00 -10.63 -8.38
C HIS A 108 -6.14 -9.52 -7.35
N VAL A 109 -5.24 -8.54 -7.43
CA VAL A 109 -5.28 -7.33 -6.62
C VAL A 109 -5.68 -6.16 -7.50
N HIS A 110 -6.74 -5.43 -7.11
CA HIS A 110 -7.24 -4.25 -7.82
C HIS A 110 -6.35 -3.02 -7.63
N GLU A 111 -6.82 -1.83 -8.05
CA GLU A 111 -6.04 -0.58 -7.96
C GLU A 111 -5.50 -0.28 -6.56
N PHE A 112 -6.22 -0.69 -5.50
CA PHE A 112 -5.78 -0.53 -4.12
C PHE A 112 -5.98 -1.81 -3.31
N ALA A 113 -5.06 -2.05 -2.38
CA ALA A 113 -5.19 -3.07 -1.34
C ALA A 113 -4.48 -2.61 -0.06
N TRP A 114 -4.81 -3.21 1.08
CA TRP A 114 -4.11 -2.95 2.33
C TRP A 114 -3.20 -4.12 2.68
N GLU A 115 -1.90 -3.87 2.79
CA GLU A 115 -0.99 -4.80 3.44
C GLU A 115 -1.23 -4.80 4.93
N ILE A 116 -1.40 -5.99 5.48
CA ILE A 116 -1.48 -6.20 6.92
C ILE A 116 -0.08 -6.52 7.42
N TRP A 117 0.40 -5.69 8.33
CA TRP A 117 1.68 -5.89 8.99
C TRP A 117 1.47 -6.39 10.42
N GLY A 118 2.31 -7.30 10.88
CA GLY A 118 2.19 -7.87 12.20
C GLY A 118 3.42 -8.63 12.68
N LEU A 119 3.31 -9.15 13.90
CA LEU A 119 4.33 -9.94 14.58
C LEU A 119 3.74 -11.31 14.96
N PRO A 120 4.55 -12.36 15.13
CA PRO A 120 4.11 -13.59 15.77
C PRO A 120 3.50 -13.31 17.16
N ALA A 121 2.35 -13.92 17.46
CA ALA A 121 1.58 -13.67 18.69
C ALA A 121 2.25 -14.22 19.95
N ASP A 122 3.13 -15.20 19.80
CA ASP A 122 3.93 -15.78 20.88
C ASP A 122 5.20 -14.97 21.19
N GLY A 123 5.50 -13.94 20.38
CA GLY A 123 6.73 -13.15 20.52
C GLY A 123 8.01 -13.94 20.19
N VAL A 124 7.89 -15.10 19.55
CA VAL A 124 9.03 -15.94 19.15
C VAL A 124 9.28 -15.73 17.66
N GLY A 125 9.61 -14.49 17.28
CA GLY A 125 10.05 -14.13 15.94
C GLY A 125 11.57 -14.05 15.85
N VAL A 126 12.14 -14.40 14.69
CA VAL A 126 13.60 -14.30 14.43
C VAL A 126 14.08 -12.84 14.39
N ASP A 127 13.16 -11.90 14.21
CA ASP A 127 13.37 -10.46 14.36
C ASP A 127 12.08 -9.88 14.99
N ASP A 128 12.20 -9.05 16.03
CA ASP A 128 11.08 -8.27 16.61
C ASP A 128 10.53 -7.18 15.64
N GLN A 129 10.81 -7.32 14.34
CA GLN A 129 10.36 -6.40 13.30
C GLN A 129 9.05 -6.89 12.69
N PRO A 130 8.02 -6.03 12.62
CA PRO A 130 6.78 -6.36 11.93
C PRO A 130 7.04 -6.72 10.47
N ASP A 131 6.31 -7.72 9.99
CA ASP A 131 6.38 -8.20 8.61
C ASP A 131 4.99 -8.23 7.99
N VAL A 132 4.89 -8.37 6.66
CA VAL A 132 3.62 -8.50 5.95
C VAL A 132 3.06 -9.91 6.19
N ILE A 133 1.89 -9.96 6.84
CA ILE A 133 1.22 -11.21 7.25
C ILE A 133 -0.06 -11.48 6.44
N GLY A 134 -0.51 -10.51 5.65
CA GLY A 134 -1.67 -10.68 4.79
C GLY A 134 -2.03 -9.45 3.95
N LEU A 135 -3.10 -9.57 3.18
CA LEU A 135 -3.57 -8.57 2.24
C LEU A 135 -5.10 -8.46 2.30
N LEU A 136 -5.64 -7.25 2.40
CA LEU A 136 -7.07 -6.96 2.28
C LEU A 136 -7.39 -6.21 0.99
N ASP A 137 -8.51 -6.57 0.37
CA ASP A 137 -9.07 -5.81 -0.74
C ASP A 137 -9.61 -4.47 -0.23
N TYR A 138 -9.23 -3.38 -0.91
CA TYR A 138 -9.59 -2.02 -0.48
C TYR A 138 -11.09 -1.72 -0.61
N GLN A 139 -11.75 -2.31 -1.61
CA GLN A 139 -13.16 -2.02 -1.91
C GLN A 139 -14.11 -2.86 -1.05
N THR A 140 -13.85 -4.15 -0.96
CA THR A 140 -14.73 -5.16 -0.34
C THR A 140 -14.36 -5.46 1.12
N GLY A 141 -13.10 -5.23 1.49
CA GLY A 141 -12.52 -5.63 2.77
C GLY A 141 -12.35 -7.14 2.93
N GLU A 142 -12.39 -7.90 1.83
CA GLU A 142 -12.09 -9.34 1.83
C GLU A 142 -10.59 -9.58 2.05
N LEU A 143 -10.25 -10.68 2.74
CA LEU A 143 -8.88 -11.13 2.89
C LEU A 143 -8.44 -11.83 1.61
N LEU A 144 -7.57 -11.17 0.85
CA LEU A 144 -7.04 -11.66 -0.42
C LEU A 144 -5.96 -12.71 -0.23
N ALA A 145 -5.15 -12.58 0.81
CA ALA A 145 -4.08 -13.51 1.14
C ALA A 145 -3.70 -13.42 2.62
N SER A 146 -3.19 -14.51 3.20
CA SER A 146 -2.58 -14.52 4.53
C SER A 146 -1.49 -15.58 4.62
N LEU A 147 -0.42 -15.29 5.38
CA LEU A 147 0.62 -16.28 5.68
C LEU A 147 0.09 -17.44 6.53
N ALA A 148 -1.00 -17.24 7.28
CA ALA A 148 -1.62 -18.29 8.09
C ALA A 148 -2.46 -19.30 7.28
N ALA A 149 -2.70 -19.04 5.98
CA ALA A 149 -3.46 -19.95 5.12
C ALA A 149 -2.60 -21.06 4.48
N ASN A 150 -1.26 -21.01 4.64
CA ASN A 150 -0.31 -21.91 4.01
C ASN A 150 0.21 -23.03 4.93
N ASP A 151 -0.45 -23.26 6.09
CA ASP A 151 -0.17 -24.38 7.00
C ASP A 151 -1.19 -25.54 6.86
#